data_AF-A0A2S9F527-F1
#
_entry.id   AF-A0A2S9F527-F1
#
_cell.length_a   1.000
_cell.length_b   1.000
_cell.length_c   1.000
_cell.angle_alpha   90.00
_cell.angle_beta   90.00
_cell.angle_gamma   90.00
#
_symmetry.space_group_name_H-M   'P 1'
#
loop_
_entity.id
_entity.type
_entity.pdbx_description
1 polymer ?
#
loop_
_entity_poly.entity_id
_entity_poly.type
_entity_poly.pdbx_seq_one_letter_code
_entity_poly.pdbx_strand_id
1 'polypeptide(L)'
;TLNPDIETTSIANWNVISAIAASGAGVDNLFNVPEQQDDPRWLKADDLVGDVTEVAIANAEADVANLLFSYFVGIDENGHLYGGDSPEYAEAILNFDRNLGEIMAAVDAWEGANGEQWTIMMVTDHGHQPGKGFGHGFQSPDETATFVIANNPDMFTPGGVNLQYSIIDVTPTVMTLFGFEPAEDSDGVSLTDLDDSTVTPDNDTTALRQALNDAIAMNDYPDIATNIALSVRTIAATIPYYVDNITNGIVAALQGLAGQDIFLISPLAALAVIPVDIIGDIAYIATNIVAQIVARLTGVTGASIFPLERPATPTFPETPEESSTLDLLAVVCSDGRVSGAVFTCGTPGIAA
;
A
#
# COMPACT_ATOMS: atom_id res chain seq x y z
N THR A 1 -8.01 -4.37 -21.44
CA THR A 1 -9.41 -3.95 -21.77
C THR A 1 -10.21 -4.06 -20.50
N LEU A 2 -11.11 -3.11 -20.22
CA LEU A 2 -12.03 -3.21 -19.09
C LEU A 2 -12.91 -4.46 -19.26
N ASN A 3 -13.00 -5.29 -18.22
CA ASN A 3 -13.91 -6.43 -18.16
C ASN A 3 -15.02 -6.12 -17.16
N PRO A 4 -16.27 -5.83 -17.61
CA PRO A 4 -17.36 -5.47 -16.72
C PRO A 4 -17.86 -6.63 -15.84
N ASP A 5 -17.38 -7.85 -16.07
CA ASP A 5 -17.71 -9.04 -15.29
C ASP A 5 -16.76 -9.23 -14.09
N ILE A 6 -15.78 -8.33 -13.91
CA ILE A 6 -14.87 -8.32 -12.76
C ILE A 6 -15.03 -6.99 -12.05
N GLU A 7 -15.30 -7.04 -10.75
CA GLU A 7 -15.32 -5.87 -9.88
C GLU A 7 -13.95 -5.71 -9.21
N THR A 8 -13.40 -4.50 -9.29
CA THR A 8 -12.10 -4.16 -8.72
C THR A 8 -12.23 -3.13 -7.61
N THR A 9 -11.65 -3.43 -6.45
CA THR A 9 -11.70 -2.56 -5.27
C THR A 9 -10.29 -2.31 -4.74
N SER A 10 -9.96 -1.05 -4.50
CA SER A 10 -8.70 -0.64 -3.85
C SER A 10 -8.99 0.17 -2.59
N ILE A 11 -8.45 -0.28 -1.46
CA ILE A 11 -8.56 0.36 -0.15
C ILE A 11 -7.15 0.62 0.35
N ALA A 12 -6.75 1.88 0.49
CA ALA A 12 -5.39 2.22 0.88
C ALA A 12 -5.37 3.48 1.73
N ASN A 13 -4.48 3.51 2.73
CA ASN A 13 -4.22 4.69 3.55
C ASN A 13 -2.96 5.46 3.14
N TRP A 14 -2.35 5.10 2.01
CA TRP A 14 -1.30 5.90 1.37
C TRP A 14 -1.78 6.44 0.03
N ASN A 15 -1.79 7.78 -0.08
CA ASN A 15 -2.31 8.48 -1.25
C ASN A 15 -1.59 8.12 -2.56
N VAL A 16 -0.33 7.71 -2.52
CA VAL A 16 0.41 7.27 -3.71
C VAL A 16 -0.18 5.98 -4.27
N ILE A 17 -0.51 5.01 -3.42
CA ILE A 17 -1.14 3.75 -3.81
C ILE A 17 -2.54 4.00 -4.37
N SER A 18 -3.33 4.84 -3.69
CA SER A 18 -4.64 5.28 -4.18
C SER A 18 -4.54 5.96 -5.55
N ALA A 19 -3.51 6.78 -5.78
CA ALA A 19 -3.29 7.44 -7.06
C ALA A 19 -2.91 6.46 -8.17
N ILE A 20 -2.13 5.42 -7.86
CA ILE A 20 -1.81 4.34 -8.79
C ILE A 20 -3.09 3.59 -9.19
N ALA A 21 -3.93 3.23 -8.21
CA ALA A 21 -5.21 2.55 -8.45
C ALA A 21 -6.20 3.42 -9.25
N ALA A 22 -6.16 4.75 -9.10
CA ALA A 22 -6.97 5.68 -9.89
C ALA A 22 -6.44 5.92 -11.32
N SER A 23 -5.20 5.49 -11.62
CA SER A 23 -4.55 5.82 -12.88
C SER A 23 -5.02 4.94 -14.05
N GLY A 24 -4.84 5.41 -15.28
CA GLY A 24 -5.21 4.66 -16.48
C GLY A 24 -6.73 4.49 -16.59
N ALA A 25 -7.21 3.24 -16.54
CA ALA A 25 -8.64 2.94 -16.55
C ALA A 25 -9.27 3.05 -15.15
N GLY A 26 -8.46 3.09 -14.09
CA GLY A 26 -8.92 3.08 -12.70
C GLY A 26 -9.42 1.71 -12.23
N VAL A 27 -9.61 1.59 -10.92
CA VAL A 27 -10.45 0.56 -10.30
C VAL A 27 -11.91 1.01 -10.26
N ASP A 28 -12.84 0.08 -10.07
CA ASP A 28 -14.28 0.38 -9.98
C ASP A 28 -14.61 1.09 -8.66
N ASN A 29 -14.08 0.57 -7.55
CA ASN A 29 -14.25 1.13 -6.21
C ASN A 29 -12.90 1.56 -5.62
N LEU A 30 -12.76 2.85 -5.29
CA LEU A 30 -11.54 3.42 -4.74
C LEU A 30 -11.79 4.08 -3.38
N PHE A 31 -11.16 3.55 -2.34
CA PHE A 31 -11.21 4.08 -0.99
C PHE A 31 -9.83 4.56 -0.55
N ASN A 32 -9.65 5.88 -0.53
CA ASN A 32 -8.46 6.51 0.02
C ASN A 32 -8.71 6.89 1.48
N VAL A 33 -8.25 6.05 2.40
CA VAL A 33 -8.36 6.27 3.85
C VAL A 33 -7.35 7.35 4.27
N PRO A 34 -7.77 8.51 4.80
CA PRO A 34 -6.82 9.55 5.18
C PRO A 34 -6.14 9.24 6.52
N GLU A 35 -5.06 9.97 6.81
CA GLU A 35 -4.48 10.02 8.16
C GLU A 35 -5.57 10.47 9.15
N GLN A 36 -5.67 9.79 10.29
CA GLN A 36 -6.71 10.06 11.28
C GLN A 36 -6.27 11.15 12.27
N GLN A 37 -7.25 11.88 12.82
CA GLN A 37 -6.96 12.87 13.85
C GLN A 37 -6.31 12.22 15.09
N ASP A 38 -5.24 12.84 15.59
CA ASP A 38 -4.45 12.37 16.72
C ASP A 38 -3.97 10.91 16.52
N ASP A 39 -3.50 10.59 15.31
CA ASP A 39 -2.97 9.27 14.94
C ASP A 39 -1.53 9.34 14.38
N PRO A 40 -0.56 9.85 15.15
CA PRO A 40 0.82 10.04 14.68
C PRO A 40 1.57 8.73 14.36
N ARG A 41 0.91 7.58 14.58
CA ARG A 41 1.45 6.23 14.33
C ARG A 41 0.59 5.43 13.36
N TRP A 42 -0.37 6.07 12.69
CA TRP A 42 -1.22 5.45 11.65
C TRP A 42 -2.03 4.23 12.10
N LEU A 43 -2.13 3.97 13.42
CA LEU A 43 -2.78 2.76 13.91
C LEU A 43 -4.29 2.83 13.65
N LYS A 44 -4.92 3.99 13.87
CA LYS A 44 -6.35 4.17 13.61
C LYS A 44 -6.64 4.19 12.10
N ALA A 45 -5.73 4.73 11.30
CA ALA A 45 -5.85 4.72 9.85
C ALA A 45 -5.77 3.30 9.29
N ASP A 46 -4.84 2.48 9.79
CA ASP A 46 -4.75 1.05 9.49
C ASP A 46 -6.03 0.31 9.92
N ASP A 47 -6.55 0.60 11.11
CA ASP A 47 -7.80 0.00 11.60
C ASP A 47 -8.98 0.29 10.66
N LEU A 48 -9.06 1.53 10.15
CA LEU A 48 -10.10 1.91 9.20
C LEU A 48 -9.92 1.23 7.83
N VAL A 49 -8.70 0.97 7.38
CA VAL A 49 -8.48 0.12 6.19
C VAL A 49 -9.04 -1.27 6.46
N GLY A 50 -8.73 -1.86 7.62
CA GLY A 50 -9.28 -3.16 8.05
C GLY A 50 -10.81 -3.19 8.02
N ASP A 51 -11.45 -2.25 8.72
CA ASP A 51 -12.91 -2.13 8.80
C ASP A 51 -13.57 -2.04 7.40
N VAL A 52 -13.00 -1.23 6.50
CA VAL A 52 -13.55 -1.04 5.15
C VAL A 52 -13.34 -2.29 4.30
N THR A 53 -12.21 -2.98 4.46
CA THR A 53 -11.92 -4.26 3.80
C THR A 53 -12.91 -5.34 4.23
N GLU A 54 -13.21 -5.46 5.52
CA GLU A 54 -14.22 -6.40 6.03
C GLU A 54 -15.60 -6.14 5.43
N VAL A 55 -16.02 -4.87 5.35
CA VAL A 55 -17.31 -4.51 4.76
C VAL A 55 -17.33 -4.76 3.26
N ALA A 56 -16.23 -4.49 2.54
CA ALA A 56 -16.13 -4.79 1.11
C ALA A 56 -16.24 -6.32 0.86
N ILE A 57 -15.57 -7.14 1.67
CA ILE A 57 -15.70 -8.61 1.60
C ILE A 57 -17.14 -9.04 1.88
N ALA A 58 -17.74 -8.53 2.97
CA ALA A 58 -19.10 -8.92 3.36
C ALA A 58 -20.16 -8.57 2.31
N ASN A 59 -19.93 -7.54 1.49
CA ASN A 59 -20.84 -7.11 0.43
C ASN A 59 -20.48 -7.61 -0.97
N ALA A 60 -19.38 -8.37 -1.13
CA ALA A 60 -19.01 -8.92 -2.43
C ALA A 60 -20.12 -9.85 -2.97
N GLU A 61 -20.53 -9.63 -4.22
CA GLU A 61 -21.54 -10.46 -4.90
C GLU A 61 -20.91 -11.78 -5.36
N ALA A 62 -21.45 -12.92 -4.89
CA ALA A 62 -20.89 -14.25 -5.18
C ALA A 62 -20.99 -14.70 -6.65
N ASP A 63 -21.75 -13.98 -7.48
CA ASP A 63 -21.84 -14.22 -8.92
C ASP A 63 -21.01 -13.24 -9.77
N VAL A 64 -20.22 -12.38 -9.12
CA VAL A 64 -19.30 -11.43 -9.76
C VAL A 64 -17.87 -11.72 -9.30
N ALA A 65 -16.94 -11.87 -10.24
CA ALA A 65 -15.55 -12.07 -9.89
C ALA A 65 -14.99 -10.80 -9.24
N ASN A 66 -14.33 -10.92 -8.08
CA ASN A 66 -13.92 -9.76 -7.28
C ASN A 66 -12.40 -9.73 -7.06
N LEU A 67 -11.74 -8.62 -7.39
CA LEU A 67 -10.36 -8.34 -7.02
C LEU A 67 -10.33 -7.21 -5.99
N LEU A 68 -10.01 -7.56 -4.75
CA LEU A 68 -9.88 -6.62 -3.65
C LEU A 68 -8.40 -6.48 -3.26
N PHE A 69 -7.91 -5.23 -3.27
CA PHE A 69 -6.57 -4.87 -2.83
C PHE A 69 -6.65 -3.94 -1.61
N SER A 70 -5.99 -4.32 -0.50
CA SER A 70 -5.91 -3.53 0.73
C SER A 70 -4.46 -3.21 1.07
N TYR A 71 -4.16 -1.95 1.43
CA TYR A 71 -2.81 -1.49 1.76
C TYR A 71 -2.78 -0.74 3.10
N PHE A 72 -1.83 -1.14 3.96
CA PHE A 72 -1.64 -0.66 5.32
C PHE A 72 -0.25 -0.01 5.45
N VAL A 73 -0.20 1.31 5.51
CA VAL A 73 1.05 2.10 5.55
C VAL A 73 1.70 2.11 6.94
N GLY A 74 0.95 1.81 8.00
CA GLY A 74 1.40 2.11 9.37
C GLY A 74 2.69 1.41 9.79
N ILE A 75 2.98 0.21 9.28
CA ILE A 75 4.23 -0.49 9.55
C ILE A 75 5.43 0.32 9.02
N ASP A 76 5.37 0.78 7.77
CA ASP A 76 6.45 1.54 7.13
C ASP A 76 6.66 2.91 7.81
N GLU A 77 5.57 3.63 8.09
CA GLU A 77 5.62 4.94 8.74
C GLU A 77 6.24 4.86 10.15
N ASN A 78 5.89 3.82 10.93
CA ASN A 78 6.54 3.60 12.23
C ASN A 78 8.01 3.18 12.06
N GLY A 79 8.35 2.47 10.98
CA GLY A 79 9.73 2.16 10.60
C GLY A 79 10.54 3.44 10.36
N HIS A 80 10.02 4.35 9.56
CA HIS A 80 10.66 5.64 9.28
C HIS A 80 10.80 6.52 10.54
N LEU A 81 9.76 6.56 11.38
CA LEU A 81 9.74 7.40 12.57
C LEU A 81 10.65 6.87 13.70
N TYR A 82 10.78 5.54 13.86
CA TYR A 82 11.40 4.93 15.03
C TYR A 82 12.49 3.89 14.73
N GLY A 83 12.52 3.32 13.52
CA GLY A 83 13.41 2.23 13.08
C GLY A 83 12.72 0.86 13.10
N GLY A 84 13.16 -0.07 12.25
CA GLY A 84 12.57 -1.41 12.13
C GLY A 84 12.73 -2.31 13.37
N ASP A 85 13.73 -2.04 14.23
CA ASP A 85 13.93 -2.77 15.49
C ASP A 85 13.24 -2.10 16.70
N SER A 86 12.42 -1.08 16.44
CA SER A 86 11.77 -0.31 17.50
C SER A 86 10.54 -1.03 18.09
N PRO A 87 10.19 -0.75 19.36
CA PRO A 87 8.93 -1.23 19.93
C PRO A 87 7.70 -0.66 19.20
N GLU A 88 7.81 0.54 18.60
CA GLU A 88 6.73 1.13 17.81
C GLU A 88 6.48 0.37 16.49
N TYR A 89 7.55 -0.04 15.79
CA TYR A 89 7.43 -0.90 14.60
C TYR A 89 6.80 -2.25 14.95
N ALA A 90 7.22 -2.86 16.08
CA ALA A 90 6.61 -4.09 16.57
C ALA A 90 5.12 -3.90 16.94
N GLU A 91 4.74 -2.75 17.51
CA GLU A 91 3.34 -2.44 17.80
C GLU A 91 2.50 -2.27 16.52
N ALA A 92 3.05 -1.63 15.48
CA ALA A 92 2.39 -1.52 14.18
C ALA A 92 2.16 -2.89 13.53
N ILE A 93 3.14 -3.81 13.61
CA ILE A 93 2.95 -5.20 13.15
C ILE A 93 1.83 -5.90 13.93
N LEU A 94 1.78 -5.74 15.25
CA LEU A 94 0.71 -6.32 16.07
C LEU A 94 -0.67 -5.71 15.75
N ASN A 95 -0.72 -4.44 15.37
CA ASN A 95 -1.94 -3.78 14.91
C ASN A 95 -2.42 -4.40 13.59
N PHE A 96 -1.52 -4.56 12.62
CA PHE A 96 -1.82 -5.21 11.35
C PHE A 96 -2.24 -6.69 11.55
N ASP A 97 -1.54 -7.45 12.40
CA ASP A 97 -1.87 -8.85 12.70
C ASP A 97 -3.31 -9.00 13.24
N ARG A 98 -3.74 -8.08 14.10
CA ARG A 98 -5.14 -8.05 14.58
C ARG A 98 -6.12 -7.78 13.43
N ASN A 99 -5.89 -6.73 12.64
CA ASN A 99 -6.74 -6.39 11.49
C ASN A 99 -6.81 -7.54 10.46
N LEU A 100 -5.68 -8.20 10.20
CA LEU A 100 -5.63 -9.37 9.32
C LEU A 100 -6.49 -10.51 9.87
N GLY A 101 -6.48 -10.74 11.19
CA GLY A 101 -7.35 -11.73 11.82
C GLY A 101 -8.85 -11.43 11.65
N GLU A 102 -9.23 -10.16 11.73
CA GLU A 102 -10.62 -9.68 11.51
C GLU A 102 -11.03 -9.82 10.04
N ILE A 103 -10.16 -9.43 9.11
CA ILE A 103 -10.34 -9.64 7.66
C ILE A 103 -10.51 -11.13 7.32
N MET A 104 -9.65 -12.01 7.83
CA MET A 104 -9.76 -13.44 7.58
C MET A 104 -11.06 -14.03 8.15
N ALA A 105 -11.55 -13.51 9.28
CA ALA A 105 -12.85 -13.91 9.81
C ALA A 105 -14.02 -13.45 8.93
N ALA A 106 -13.92 -12.27 8.28
CA ALA A 106 -14.88 -11.82 7.29
C ALA A 106 -14.87 -12.70 6.03
N VAL A 107 -13.67 -13.09 5.55
CA VAL A 107 -13.51 -14.07 4.45
C VAL A 107 -14.18 -15.39 4.82
N ASP A 108 -13.84 -16.00 5.96
CA ASP A 108 -14.42 -17.27 6.42
C ASP A 108 -15.95 -17.21 6.50
N ALA A 109 -16.50 -16.10 7.00
CA ALA A 109 -17.93 -15.89 7.11
C ALA A 109 -18.60 -15.78 5.73
N TRP A 110 -17.99 -15.06 4.79
CA TRP A 110 -18.49 -14.91 3.43
C TRP A 110 -18.41 -16.23 2.65
N GLU A 111 -17.30 -16.96 2.72
CA GLU A 111 -17.13 -18.27 2.11
C GLU A 111 -18.14 -19.29 2.64
N GLY A 112 -18.35 -19.30 3.96
CA GLY A 112 -19.34 -20.17 4.60
C GLY A 112 -20.79 -19.88 4.16
N ALA A 113 -21.10 -18.64 3.79
CA ALA A 113 -22.41 -18.23 3.31
C ALA A 113 -22.62 -18.51 1.82
N ASN A 114 -21.57 -18.39 1.00
CA ASN A 114 -21.68 -18.39 -0.46
C ASN A 114 -21.15 -19.69 -1.12
N GLY A 115 -20.32 -20.47 -0.43
CA GLY A 115 -19.81 -21.75 -0.92
C GLY A 115 -18.69 -21.63 -1.97
N GLU A 116 -18.08 -20.45 -2.08
CA GLU A 116 -16.88 -20.17 -2.88
C GLU A 116 -15.64 -20.08 -1.96
N GLN A 117 -14.44 -20.17 -2.53
CA GLN A 117 -13.16 -20.00 -1.84
C GLN A 117 -12.42 -18.78 -2.41
N TRP A 118 -12.09 -17.83 -1.53
CA TRP A 118 -11.22 -16.72 -1.85
C TRP A 118 -9.77 -17.21 -1.94
N THR A 119 -9.03 -16.59 -2.87
CA THR A 119 -7.57 -16.71 -2.88
C THR A 119 -6.97 -15.47 -2.26
N ILE A 120 -6.33 -15.65 -1.10
CA ILE A 120 -5.66 -14.57 -0.38
C ILE A 120 -4.17 -14.58 -0.71
N MET A 121 -3.65 -13.42 -1.09
CA MET A 121 -2.22 -13.20 -1.26
C MET A 121 -1.79 -12.01 -0.41
N MET A 122 -0.75 -12.22 0.39
CA MET A 122 -0.15 -11.20 1.23
C MET A 122 1.32 -11.05 0.85
N VAL A 123 1.73 -9.81 0.61
CA VAL A 123 3.07 -9.46 0.16
C VAL A 123 3.51 -8.19 0.87
N THR A 124 4.82 -8.03 1.04
CA THR A 124 5.43 -6.74 1.40
C THR A 124 6.27 -6.26 0.22
N ASP A 125 6.22 -4.97 -0.07
CA ASP A 125 7.00 -4.35 -1.13
C ASP A 125 8.50 -4.30 -0.80
N HIS A 126 8.82 -4.07 0.48
CA HIS A 126 10.16 -4.18 1.03
C HIS A 126 10.14 -4.50 2.54
N GLY A 127 11.31 -4.74 3.11
CA GLY A 127 11.55 -4.66 4.55
C GLY A 127 12.10 -3.27 4.95
N HIS A 128 12.63 -3.16 6.17
CA HIS A 128 13.08 -1.87 6.71
C HIS A 128 14.37 -2.04 7.53
N GLN A 129 15.26 -1.06 7.49
CA GLN A 129 16.47 -1.05 8.29
C GLN A 129 16.14 -0.99 9.80
N PRO A 130 16.96 -1.63 10.64
CA PRO A 130 16.69 -1.72 12.09
C PRO A 130 16.73 -0.35 12.78
N GLY A 131 17.64 0.52 12.35
CA GLY A 131 17.81 1.86 12.92
C GLY A 131 16.95 2.92 12.25
N LYS A 132 16.63 3.98 13.01
CA LYS A 132 16.03 5.20 12.47
C LYS A 132 16.92 5.84 11.40
N GLY A 133 16.34 6.30 10.30
CA GLY A 133 17.08 6.94 9.21
C GLY A 133 16.28 6.98 7.92
N PHE A 134 16.95 6.74 6.79
CA PHE A 134 16.29 6.60 5.48
C PHE A 134 15.32 5.42 5.43
N GLY A 135 15.51 4.41 6.28
CA GLY A 135 14.64 3.24 6.39
C GLY A 135 14.91 2.18 5.34
N HIS A 136 14.82 2.53 4.06
CA HIS A 136 15.04 1.58 2.96
C HIS A 136 15.60 2.28 1.71
N GLY A 137 15.87 1.50 0.65
CA GLY A 137 16.41 1.95 -0.65
C GLY A 137 17.86 1.54 -0.92
N PHE A 138 18.48 0.73 -0.05
CA PHE A 138 19.88 0.29 -0.14
C PHE A 138 20.01 -1.20 -0.42
N GLN A 139 18.90 -1.94 -0.41
CA GLN A 139 18.86 -3.39 -0.60
C GLN A 139 19.69 -4.14 0.44
N SER A 140 19.72 -3.69 1.70
CA SER A 140 20.31 -4.48 2.79
C SER A 140 19.50 -5.78 3.02
N PRO A 141 20.07 -6.79 3.69
CA PRO A 141 19.34 -8.01 4.02
C PRO A 141 17.99 -7.77 4.70
N ASP A 142 17.93 -6.84 5.65
CA ASP A 142 16.68 -6.47 6.34
C ASP A 142 15.65 -5.83 5.40
N GLU A 143 16.10 -5.11 4.35
CA GLU A 143 15.23 -4.48 3.35
C GLU A 143 14.75 -5.48 2.29
N THR A 144 15.53 -6.52 1.99
CA THR A 144 15.19 -7.52 0.97
C THR A 144 14.55 -8.78 1.54
N ALA A 145 14.42 -8.88 2.87
CA ALA A 145 13.68 -9.91 3.59
C ALA A 145 12.15 -9.77 3.39
N THR A 146 11.74 -9.71 2.13
CA THR A 146 10.35 -9.70 1.68
C THR A 146 9.75 -11.10 1.73
N PHE A 147 8.43 -11.19 1.62
CA PHE A 147 7.71 -12.46 1.61
C PHE A 147 6.51 -12.39 0.68
N VAL A 148 6.09 -13.57 0.24
CA VAL A 148 4.77 -13.82 -0.35
C VAL A 148 4.13 -14.95 0.44
N ILE A 149 2.93 -14.72 0.93
CA ILE A 149 2.09 -15.73 1.59
C ILE A 149 0.83 -15.87 0.75
N ALA A 150 0.51 -17.10 0.36
CA ALA A 150 -0.68 -17.43 -0.41
C ALA A 150 -1.55 -18.42 0.37
N ASN A 151 -2.86 -18.18 0.37
CA ASN A 151 -3.86 -19.04 0.99
C ASN A 151 -5.02 -19.28 0.03
N ASN A 152 -5.18 -20.53 -0.36
CA ASN A 152 -6.36 -21.13 -0.93
C ASN A 152 -6.17 -22.66 -0.75
N PRO A 153 -6.99 -23.35 0.05
CA PRO A 153 -6.76 -24.76 0.38
C PRO A 153 -6.89 -25.72 -0.82
N ASP A 154 -7.52 -25.27 -1.91
CA ASP A 154 -7.63 -26.03 -3.15
C ASP A 154 -6.42 -25.81 -4.10
N MET A 155 -5.58 -24.80 -3.84
CA MET A 155 -4.46 -24.42 -4.72
C MET A 155 -3.08 -24.48 -4.05
N PHE A 156 -2.98 -24.26 -2.73
CA PHE A 156 -1.71 -24.15 -2.02
C PHE A 156 -1.63 -25.15 -0.85
N THR A 157 -0.45 -25.75 -0.67
CA THR A 157 -0.21 -26.71 0.42
C THR A 157 -0.15 -25.99 1.79
N PRO A 158 -1.04 -26.31 2.76
CA PRO A 158 -0.99 -25.69 4.09
C PRO A 158 0.35 -25.95 4.80
N GLY A 159 0.98 -24.88 5.29
CA GLY A 159 2.30 -24.94 5.92
C GLY A 159 3.46 -25.22 4.95
N GLY A 160 3.20 -25.20 3.64
CA GLY A 160 4.23 -25.28 2.62
C GLY A 160 5.14 -24.06 2.62
N VAL A 161 6.42 -24.27 2.35
CA VAL A 161 7.44 -23.24 2.14
C VAL A 161 7.99 -23.44 0.73
N ASN A 162 7.99 -22.37 -0.06
CA ASN A 162 8.49 -22.39 -1.44
C ASN A 162 9.48 -21.24 -1.65
N LEU A 163 10.77 -21.58 -1.79
CA LEU A 163 11.84 -20.59 -1.97
C LEU A 163 11.91 -20.00 -3.38
N GLN A 164 11.06 -20.46 -4.31
CA GLN A 164 10.95 -19.86 -5.65
C GLN A 164 9.92 -18.75 -5.72
N TYR A 165 9.02 -18.65 -4.73
CA TYR A 165 8.03 -17.58 -4.69
C TYR A 165 8.71 -16.23 -4.55
N SER A 166 8.33 -15.29 -5.40
CA SER A 166 8.83 -13.93 -5.40
C SER A 166 7.67 -12.93 -5.52
N ILE A 167 7.88 -11.71 -5.03
CA ILE A 167 6.88 -10.64 -5.12
C ILE A 167 6.48 -10.32 -6.56
N ILE A 168 7.36 -10.60 -7.52
CA ILE A 168 7.09 -10.39 -8.96
C ILE A 168 6.11 -11.40 -9.54
N ASP A 169 5.87 -12.52 -8.86
CA ASP A 169 4.96 -13.60 -9.29
C ASP A 169 3.49 -13.29 -8.93
N VAL A 170 3.25 -12.31 -8.05
CA VAL A 170 1.90 -11.94 -7.60
C VAL A 170 1.03 -11.48 -8.77
N THR A 171 1.53 -10.56 -9.61
CA THR A 171 0.75 -10.03 -10.75
C THR A 171 0.39 -11.12 -11.77
N PRO A 172 1.33 -11.95 -12.27
CA PRO A 172 0.98 -13.09 -13.12
C PRO A 172 -0.02 -14.06 -12.49
N THR A 173 0.08 -14.30 -11.18
CA THR A 173 -0.86 -15.15 -10.45
C THR A 173 -2.27 -14.57 -10.47
N VAL A 174 -2.44 -13.28 -10.10
CA VAL A 174 -3.73 -12.58 -10.20
C VAL A 174 -4.28 -12.68 -11.62
N MET A 175 -3.48 -12.35 -12.63
CA MET A 175 -3.90 -12.41 -14.04
C MET A 175 -4.44 -13.79 -14.42
N THR A 176 -3.69 -14.85 -14.05
CA THR A 176 -4.05 -16.23 -14.33
C THR A 176 -5.35 -16.64 -13.64
N LEU A 177 -5.55 -16.24 -12.38
CA LEU A 177 -6.77 -16.52 -11.61
C LEU A 177 -8.03 -15.91 -12.27
N PHE A 178 -7.91 -14.72 -12.86
CA PHE A 178 -9.00 -14.08 -13.61
C PHE A 178 -9.10 -14.54 -15.07
N GLY A 179 -8.34 -15.58 -15.47
CA GLY A 179 -8.39 -16.15 -16.82
C GLY A 179 -7.72 -15.28 -17.89
N PHE A 180 -6.85 -14.36 -17.49
CA PHE A 180 -6.04 -13.56 -18.40
C PHE A 180 -4.63 -14.15 -18.53
N GLU A 181 -4.04 -13.95 -19.71
CA GLU A 181 -2.62 -14.23 -19.92
C GLU A 181 -1.78 -13.07 -19.35
N PRO A 182 -0.77 -13.36 -18.51
CA PRO A 182 0.23 -12.37 -18.12
C PRO A 182 0.93 -11.77 -19.35
N ALA A 183 1.50 -10.57 -19.19
CA ALA A 183 2.25 -9.92 -20.27
C ALA A 183 3.43 -10.80 -20.71
N GLU A 184 3.70 -10.89 -22.02
CA GLU A 184 4.80 -11.72 -22.56
C GLU A 184 6.18 -11.32 -22.02
N ASP A 185 6.34 -10.07 -21.59
CA ASP A 185 7.54 -9.49 -20.99
C ASP A 185 7.48 -9.42 -19.45
N SER A 186 6.53 -10.12 -18.81
CA SER A 186 6.52 -10.30 -17.36
C SER A 186 7.77 -11.03 -16.89
N ASP A 187 8.47 -10.45 -15.91
CA ASP A 187 9.62 -11.10 -15.27
C ASP A 187 9.22 -12.27 -14.35
N GLY A 188 8.01 -12.22 -13.77
CA GLY A 188 7.46 -13.25 -12.90
C GLY A 188 6.57 -14.25 -13.63
N VAL A 189 6.21 -15.33 -12.93
CA VAL A 189 5.29 -16.39 -13.38
C VAL A 189 4.16 -16.60 -12.37
N SER A 190 3.13 -17.37 -12.68
CA SER A 190 2.09 -17.68 -11.69
C SER A 190 2.68 -18.56 -10.56
N LEU A 191 2.37 -18.25 -9.31
CA LEU A 191 2.75 -19.06 -8.14
C LEU A 191 2.24 -20.50 -8.25
N THR A 192 1.11 -20.70 -8.95
CA THR A 192 0.53 -22.03 -9.22
C THR A 192 1.40 -22.89 -10.11
N ASP A 193 2.29 -22.28 -10.92
CA ASP A 193 3.21 -22.99 -11.80
C ASP A 193 4.51 -23.40 -11.08
N LEU A 194 4.69 -22.93 -9.84
CA LEU A 194 5.88 -23.16 -9.02
C LEU A 194 5.66 -24.21 -7.91
N ASP A 195 4.49 -24.85 -7.85
CA ASP A 195 4.11 -25.72 -6.73
C ASP A 195 5.00 -26.97 -6.57
N ASP A 196 5.64 -27.44 -7.65
CA ASP A 196 6.60 -28.55 -7.61
C ASP A 196 7.84 -28.27 -6.71
N SER A 197 8.04 -27.01 -6.31
CA SER A 197 9.13 -26.58 -5.42
C SER A 197 8.71 -26.41 -3.96
N THR A 198 7.43 -26.67 -3.64
CA THR A 198 6.90 -26.54 -2.29
C THR A 198 7.41 -27.67 -1.40
N VAL A 199 8.02 -27.32 -0.26
CA VAL A 199 8.40 -28.27 0.78
C VAL A 199 7.56 -28.03 2.03
N THR A 200 7.11 -29.08 2.68
CA THR A 200 6.45 -28.97 3.99
C THR A 200 7.49 -29.29 5.07
N PRO A 201 7.98 -28.28 5.84
CA PRO A 201 8.72 -28.57 7.06
C PRO A 201 7.86 -29.50 7.93
N ASP A 202 8.46 -30.48 8.61
CA ASP A 202 7.73 -31.37 9.53
C ASP A 202 6.71 -30.54 10.34
N ASN A 203 5.44 -30.99 10.45
CA ASN A 203 4.26 -30.28 11.01
C ASN A 203 4.43 -29.81 12.48
N ASP A 204 5.44 -29.01 12.74
CA ASP A 204 5.86 -28.42 14.00
C ASP A 204 6.23 -26.97 13.71
N THR A 205 5.56 -26.04 14.39
CA THR A 205 5.83 -24.60 14.32
C THR A 205 7.32 -24.26 14.51
N THR A 206 8.07 -25.09 15.24
CA THR A 206 9.52 -24.96 15.41
C THR A 206 10.27 -25.17 14.09
N ALA A 207 9.92 -26.22 13.34
CA ALA A 207 10.55 -26.54 12.07
C ALA A 207 10.21 -25.50 11.00
N LEU A 208 8.95 -25.05 10.94
CA LEU A 208 8.55 -23.95 10.06
C LEU A 208 9.30 -22.67 10.39
N ARG A 209 9.35 -22.26 11.66
CA ARG A 209 10.10 -21.06 12.08
C ARG A 209 11.58 -21.16 11.73
N GLN A 210 12.19 -22.32 11.90
CA GLN A 210 13.58 -22.53 11.51
C GLN A 210 13.76 -22.38 10.00
N ALA A 211 12.89 -23.00 9.18
CA ALA A 211 12.94 -22.89 7.73
C ALA A 211 12.79 -21.43 7.25
N LEU A 212 11.88 -20.66 7.86
CA LEU A 212 11.70 -19.24 7.56
C LEU A 212 12.93 -18.41 7.96
N ASN A 213 13.50 -18.65 9.14
CA ASN A 213 14.74 -17.99 9.56
C ASN A 213 15.92 -18.32 8.63
N ASP A 214 16.03 -19.57 8.20
CA ASP A 214 17.07 -20.00 7.25
C ASP A 214 16.88 -19.33 5.88
N ALA A 215 15.64 -19.16 5.42
CA ALA A 215 15.31 -18.44 4.20
C ALA A 215 15.66 -16.95 4.30
N ILE A 216 15.30 -16.29 5.41
CA ILE A 216 15.65 -14.88 5.67
C ILE A 216 17.17 -14.71 5.66
N ALA A 217 17.91 -15.64 6.27
CA ALA A 217 19.36 -15.62 6.34
C ALA A 217 20.06 -15.83 4.97
N MET A 218 19.33 -16.14 3.90
CA MET A 218 19.87 -16.17 2.54
C MET A 218 20.01 -14.78 1.92
N ASN A 219 19.42 -13.74 2.53
CA ASN A 219 19.57 -12.36 2.07
C ASN A 219 20.96 -11.83 2.42
N ASP A 220 21.66 -11.33 1.40
CA ASP A 220 23.01 -10.80 1.52
C ASP A 220 23.07 -9.35 1.04
N TYR A 221 24.07 -8.60 1.54
CA TYR A 221 24.35 -7.26 1.04
C TYR A 221 24.78 -7.30 -0.44
N PRO A 222 24.40 -6.30 -1.25
CA PRO A 222 24.95 -6.12 -2.59
C PRO A 222 26.47 -5.93 -2.55
N ASP A 223 27.13 -6.18 -3.69
CA ASP A 223 28.56 -5.89 -3.82
C ASP A 223 28.85 -4.38 -3.61
N ILE A 224 30.10 -4.06 -3.31
CA ILE A 224 30.51 -2.68 -2.96
C ILE A 224 30.15 -1.67 -4.04
N ALA A 225 30.29 -2.01 -5.33
CA ALA A 225 30.00 -1.08 -6.41
C ALA A 225 28.50 -0.81 -6.51
N THR A 226 27.69 -1.88 -6.40
CA THR A 226 26.22 -1.77 -6.35
C THR A 226 25.78 -0.96 -5.15
N ASN A 227 26.32 -1.23 -3.95
CA ASN A 227 25.98 -0.51 -2.73
C ASN A 227 26.31 1.00 -2.82
N ILE A 228 27.47 1.37 -3.39
CA ILE A 228 27.81 2.77 -3.66
C ILE A 228 26.79 3.40 -4.63
N ALA A 229 26.43 2.70 -5.70
CA ALA A 229 25.46 3.19 -6.68
C ALA A 229 24.07 3.42 -6.03
N LEU A 230 23.59 2.46 -5.24
CA LEU A 230 22.35 2.55 -4.49
C LEU A 230 22.38 3.73 -3.51
N SER A 231 23.44 3.85 -2.71
CA SER A 231 23.60 4.93 -1.73
C SER A 231 23.57 6.33 -2.39
N VAL A 232 24.32 6.50 -3.48
CA VAL A 232 24.34 7.78 -4.22
C VAL A 232 22.97 8.08 -4.83
N ARG A 233 22.29 7.05 -5.37
CA ARG A 233 20.94 7.17 -5.93
C ARG A 233 19.93 7.58 -4.86
N THR A 234 19.92 6.90 -3.72
CA THR A 234 18.97 7.17 -2.63
C THR A 234 19.15 8.59 -2.10
N ILE A 235 20.38 9.02 -1.85
CA ILE A 235 20.65 10.41 -1.42
C ILE A 235 20.14 11.42 -2.44
N ALA A 236 20.44 11.23 -3.73
CA ALA A 236 20.04 12.17 -4.78
C ALA A 236 18.52 12.19 -5.00
N ALA A 237 17.87 11.02 -4.97
CA ALA A 237 16.44 10.86 -5.19
C ALA A 237 15.58 11.37 -4.03
N THR A 238 16.13 11.40 -2.80
CA THR A 238 15.39 11.92 -1.64
C THR A 238 15.34 13.46 -1.62
N ILE A 239 16.27 14.16 -2.28
CA ILE A 239 16.32 15.64 -2.25
C ILE A 239 15.05 16.28 -2.86
N PRO A 240 14.61 15.93 -4.08
CA PRO A 240 13.38 16.48 -4.65
C PRO A 240 12.15 16.22 -3.78
N TYR A 241 12.07 15.05 -3.16
CA TYR A 241 10.98 14.69 -2.25
C TYR A 241 10.93 15.64 -1.04
N TYR A 242 12.05 15.92 -0.39
CA TYR A 242 12.08 16.92 0.70
C TYR A 242 11.75 18.33 0.23
N VAL A 243 12.18 18.73 -0.98
CA VAL A 243 11.82 20.04 -1.55
C VAL A 243 10.32 20.15 -1.77
N ASP A 244 9.70 19.09 -2.27
CA ASP A 244 8.25 19.03 -2.47
C ASP A 244 7.50 19.10 -1.13
N ASN A 245 7.88 18.26 -0.15
CA ASN A 245 7.27 18.26 1.19
C ASN A 245 7.36 19.62 1.88
N ILE A 246 8.52 20.30 1.81
CA ILE A 246 8.68 21.64 2.38
C ILE A 246 7.76 22.64 1.68
N THR A 247 7.69 22.59 0.35
CA THR A 247 6.86 23.52 -0.41
C THR A 247 5.39 23.31 -0.08
N ASN A 248 4.93 22.07 -0.14
CA ASN A 248 3.53 21.71 0.12
C ASN A 248 3.14 22.04 1.57
N GLY A 249 4.04 21.82 2.54
CA GLY A 249 3.83 22.22 3.93
C GLY A 249 3.65 23.74 4.11
N ILE A 250 4.43 24.57 3.39
CA ILE A 250 4.26 26.02 3.42
C ILE A 250 2.97 26.45 2.73
N VAL A 251 2.65 25.86 1.57
CA VAL A 251 1.42 26.14 0.82
C VAL A 251 0.19 25.81 1.67
N ALA A 252 0.15 24.64 2.31
CA ALA A 252 -0.92 24.23 3.21
C ALA A 252 -1.09 25.20 4.38
N ALA A 253 0.00 25.63 5.01
CA ALA A 253 -0.05 26.62 6.09
C ALA A 253 -0.61 27.98 5.63
N LEU A 254 -0.24 28.43 4.44
CA LEU A 254 -0.77 29.68 3.84
C LEU A 254 -2.25 29.55 3.47
N GLN A 255 -2.68 28.42 2.91
CA GLN A 255 -4.08 28.13 2.62
C GLN A 255 -4.92 28.07 3.89
N GLY A 256 -4.41 27.43 4.95
CA GLY A 256 -5.04 27.41 6.27
C GLY A 256 -5.22 28.81 6.87
N LEU A 257 -4.27 29.73 6.67
CA LEU A 257 -4.44 31.14 7.06
C LEU A 257 -5.41 31.90 6.15
N ALA A 258 -5.42 31.59 4.85
CA ALA A 258 -6.34 32.18 3.89
C ALA A 258 -7.81 31.82 4.18
N GLY A 259 -8.07 30.62 4.72
CA GLY A 259 -9.41 30.15 5.08
C GLY A 259 -9.99 30.71 6.39
N GLN A 260 -9.21 31.47 7.18
CA GLN A 260 -9.64 31.93 8.52
C GLN A 260 -10.38 33.28 8.55
N ASP A 261 -10.65 33.90 7.39
CA ASP A 261 -11.33 35.21 7.28
C ASP A 261 -10.73 36.34 8.14
N ILE A 262 -9.42 36.30 8.39
CA ILE A 262 -8.70 37.31 9.17
C ILE A 262 -8.43 38.54 8.30
N PHE A 263 -8.92 39.70 8.75
CA PHE A 263 -8.73 40.98 8.07
C PHE A 263 -7.25 41.23 7.72
N LEU A 264 -7.00 41.48 6.42
CA LEU A 264 -5.68 41.64 5.79
C LEU A 264 -4.77 40.40 5.79
N ILE A 265 -4.77 39.56 6.83
CA ILE A 265 -3.91 38.37 6.87
C ILE A 265 -4.36 37.33 5.84
N SER A 266 -5.66 36.99 5.80
CA SER A 266 -6.17 35.95 4.89
C SER A 266 -5.98 36.31 3.41
N PRO A 267 -6.29 37.54 2.94
CA PRO A 267 -5.98 37.93 1.56
C PRO A 267 -4.47 37.96 1.24
N LEU A 268 -3.62 38.37 2.19
CA LEU A 268 -2.16 38.36 1.99
C LEU A 268 -1.61 36.93 1.94
N ALA A 269 -2.12 36.02 2.77
CA ALA A 269 -1.75 34.62 2.77
C ALA A 269 -2.13 33.96 1.43
N ALA A 270 -3.36 34.21 0.94
CA ALA A 270 -3.81 33.74 -0.38
C ALA A 270 -2.91 34.23 -1.52
N LEU A 271 -2.48 35.50 -1.49
CA LEU A 271 -1.55 36.05 -2.48
C LEU A 271 -0.12 35.48 -2.35
N ALA A 272 0.30 35.08 -1.16
CA ALA A 272 1.61 34.50 -0.90
C ALA A 272 1.75 33.06 -1.40
N VAL A 273 0.64 32.33 -1.58
CA VAL A 273 0.65 30.97 -2.14
C VAL A 273 1.34 30.95 -3.51
N ILE A 274 0.97 31.85 -4.41
CA ILE A 274 1.45 31.88 -5.81
C ILE A 274 2.99 31.96 -5.90
N PRO A 275 3.68 32.95 -5.30
CA PRO A 275 5.14 33.02 -5.39
C PRO A 275 5.85 31.87 -4.65
N VAL A 276 5.28 31.33 -3.57
CA VAL A 276 5.85 30.16 -2.88
C VAL A 276 5.80 28.94 -3.80
N ASP A 277 4.66 28.71 -4.44
CA ASP A 277 4.43 27.59 -5.33
C ASP A 277 5.39 27.62 -6.54
N ILE A 278 5.53 28.79 -7.18
CA ILE A 278 6.49 28.99 -8.29
C ILE A 278 7.93 28.73 -7.86
N ILE A 279 8.34 29.21 -6.68
CA ILE A 279 9.70 28.99 -6.17
C ILE A 279 9.93 27.50 -5.89
N GLY A 280 8.93 26.83 -5.31
CA GLY A 280 8.96 25.39 -5.06
C GLY A 280 9.07 24.57 -6.35
N ASP A 281 8.30 24.92 -7.39
CA ASP A 281 8.39 24.29 -8.71
C ASP A 281 9.81 24.38 -9.28
N ILE A 282 10.39 25.58 -9.27
CA ILE A 282 11.75 25.81 -9.80
C ILE A 282 12.78 25.00 -9.01
N ALA A 283 12.67 24.98 -7.67
CA ALA A 283 13.58 24.23 -6.81
C ALA A 283 13.45 22.72 -7.03
N TYR A 284 12.22 22.22 -7.15
CA TYR A 284 11.97 20.81 -7.44
C TYR A 284 12.49 20.43 -8.82
N ILE A 285 12.17 21.18 -9.88
CA ILE A 285 12.68 20.92 -11.24
C ILE A 285 14.21 20.83 -11.22
N ALA A 286 14.88 21.80 -10.58
CA ALA A 286 16.33 21.84 -10.53
C ALA A 286 16.94 20.61 -9.82
N THR A 287 16.34 20.20 -8.69
CA THR A 287 16.82 19.05 -7.92
C THR A 287 16.45 17.72 -8.59
N ASN A 288 15.25 17.62 -9.18
CA ASN A 288 14.74 16.44 -9.87
C ASN A 288 15.57 16.12 -11.13
N ILE A 289 15.98 17.13 -11.91
CA ILE A 289 16.90 16.92 -13.04
C ILE A 289 18.19 16.24 -12.58
N VAL A 290 18.79 16.72 -11.49
CA VAL A 290 20.02 16.13 -10.94
C VAL A 290 19.76 14.70 -10.46
N ALA A 291 18.67 14.49 -9.72
CA ALA A 291 18.28 13.17 -9.23
C ALA A 291 18.11 12.16 -10.37
N GLN A 292 17.46 12.55 -11.47
CA GLN A 292 17.26 11.69 -12.64
C GLN A 292 18.57 11.39 -13.38
N ILE A 293 19.48 12.36 -13.50
CA ILE A 293 20.82 12.12 -14.06
C ILE A 293 21.57 11.10 -13.20
N VAL A 294 21.56 11.28 -11.88
CA VAL A 294 22.19 10.33 -10.95
C VAL A 294 21.55 8.95 -11.08
N ALA A 295 20.21 8.85 -11.04
CA ALA A 295 19.49 7.59 -11.19
C ALA A 295 19.94 6.83 -12.44
N ARG A 296 20.03 7.52 -13.59
CA ARG A 296 20.51 6.94 -14.85
C ARG A 296 21.96 6.46 -14.76
N LEU A 297 22.85 7.25 -14.16
CA LEU A 297 24.27 6.90 -13.97
C LEU A 297 24.45 5.73 -13.00
N THR A 298 23.50 5.53 -12.08
CA THR A 298 23.48 4.44 -11.09
C THR A 298 22.64 3.23 -11.54
N GLY A 299 22.35 3.10 -12.84
CA GLY A 299 21.79 1.88 -13.41
C GLY A 299 20.26 1.84 -13.58
N VAL A 300 19.53 2.92 -13.31
CA VAL A 300 18.09 2.97 -13.63
C VAL A 300 17.90 3.03 -15.16
N THR A 301 17.21 2.04 -15.70
CA THR A 301 16.88 1.94 -17.13
C THR A 301 15.39 1.62 -17.30
N GLY A 302 14.81 1.89 -18.48
CA GLY A 302 13.39 1.61 -18.76
C GLY A 302 12.41 2.69 -18.27
N ALA A 303 12.69 3.40 -17.17
CA ALA A 303 11.90 4.55 -16.75
C ALA A 303 12.05 5.71 -17.75
N SER A 304 10.95 6.21 -18.32
CA SER A 304 10.95 7.49 -19.02
C SER A 304 11.34 8.58 -18.02
N ILE A 305 12.18 9.53 -18.45
CA ILE A 305 12.42 10.79 -17.72
C ILE A 305 11.05 11.33 -17.30
N PHE A 306 10.77 11.34 -15.99
CA PHE A 306 9.50 11.79 -15.42
C PHE A 306 9.19 13.21 -15.91
N PRO A 307 7.92 13.65 -15.90
CA PRO A 307 7.63 15.08 -16.07
C PRO A 307 8.52 15.89 -15.12
N LEU A 308 9.16 16.93 -15.67
CA LEU A 308 10.07 17.80 -14.90
C LEU A 308 9.30 18.54 -13.80
N GLU A 309 8.02 18.80 -14.04
CA GLU A 309 7.11 19.50 -13.16
C GLU A 309 6.88 18.72 -11.87
N ARG A 310 6.58 19.46 -10.78
CA ARG A 310 6.14 18.82 -9.54
C ARG A 310 4.87 18.02 -9.81
N PRO A 311 4.79 16.77 -9.32
CA PRO A 311 3.55 16.02 -9.43
C PRO A 311 2.44 16.79 -8.73
N ALA A 312 1.30 16.94 -9.40
CA ALA A 312 0.13 17.48 -8.74
C ALA A 312 -0.27 16.55 -7.59
N THR A 313 -0.66 17.11 -6.45
CA THR A 313 -1.27 16.33 -5.37
C THR A 313 -2.46 15.55 -5.95
N PRO A 314 -2.50 14.22 -5.78
CA PRO A 314 -3.64 13.44 -6.23
C PRO A 314 -4.94 14.01 -5.66
N THR A 315 -5.94 14.16 -6.52
CA THR A 315 -7.30 14.54 -6.10
C THR A 315 -8.17 13.31 -6.20
N PHE A 316 -8.79 12.94 -5.10
CA PHE A 316 -9.72 11.83 -5.03
C PHE A 316 -11.15 12.36 -4.97
N PRO A 317 -12.15 11.63 -5.51
CA PRO A 317 -13.53 12.08 -5.56
C PRO A 317 -14.10 12.44 -4.18
N GLU A 318 -13.57 11.84 -3.11
CA GLU A 318 -13.81 12.23 -1.73
C GLU A 318 -12.58 12.87 -1.11
N THR A 319 -12.76 14.03 -0.47
CA THR A 319 -11.68 14.75 0.20
C THR A 319 -11.50 14.28 1.65
N PRO A 320 -10.25 14.08 2.12
CA PRO A 320 -9.89 13.62 3.47
C PRO A 320 -10.59 14.27 4.68
N GLU A 321 -10.98 15.55 4.56
CA GLU A 321 -11.57 16.30 5.68
C GLU A 321 -13.10 16.10 5.82
N GLU A 322 -13.77 15.52 4.82
CA GLU A 322 -15.23 15.39 4.79
C GLU A 322 -15.73 13.97 5.05
N SER A 323 -14.90 12.93 4.90
CA SER A 323 -15.34 11.55 5.05
C SER A 323 -15.05 11.02 6.45
N SER A 324 -16.07 10.98 7.32
CA SER A 324 -15.97 10.26 8.58
C SER A 324 -15.91 8.74 8.35
N THR A 325 -15.49 7.97 9.36
CA THR A 325 -15.56 6.49 9.37
C THR A 325 -16.94 5.99 8.91
N LEU A 326 -18.00 6.67 9.37
CA LEU A 326 -19.38 6.37 9.01
C LEU A 326 -19.70 6.71 7.55
N ASP A 327 -19.06 7.71 6.96
CA ASP A 327 -19.24 8.07 5.56
C ASP A 327 -18.52 7.07 4.66
N LEU A 328 -17.28 6.66 4.97
CA LEU A 328 -16.61 5.58 4.22
C LEU A 328 -17.41 4.27 4.28
N LEU A 329 -17.84 3.87 5.49
CA LEU A 329 -18.67 2.67 5.67
C LEU A 329 -20.05 2.82 5.00
N ALA A 330 -20.64 4.01 5.00
CA ALA A 330 -21.90 4.28 4.32
C ALA A 330 -21.75 4.29 2.80
N VAL A 331 -20.64 4.77 2.25
CA VAL A 331 -20.33 4.73 0.81
C VAL A 331 -20.29 3.27 0.36
N VAL A 332 -19.57 2.41 1.10
CA VAL A 332 -19.57 0.95 0.84
C VAL A 332 -20.99 0.36 0.96
N CYS A 333 -21.83 0.82 1.91
CA CYS A 333 -23.23 0.38 2.05
C CYS A 333 -24.21 1.01 1.01
N SER A 334 -23.85 2.08 0.28
CA SER A 334 -24.84 2.92 -0.43
C SER A 334 -24.91 2.70 -1.93
N ASP A 335 -23.86 2.17 -2.57
CA ASP A 335 -23.84 1.86 -4.00
C ASP A 335 -23.95 0.34 -4.24
N GLY A 336 -25.11 -0.24 -3.90
CA GLY A 336 -25.37 -1.64 -4.24
C GLY A 336 -26.74 -2.12 -3.78
N ARG A 337 -27.56 -2.62 -4.70
CA ARG A 337 -28.95 -3.01 -4.48
C ARG A 337 -29.05 -4.31 -3.65
N VAL A 338 -29.07 -4.23 -2.33
CA VAL A 338 -29.29 -5.45 -1.52
C VAL A 338 -30.78 -5.72 -1.30
N SER A 339 -31.33 -6.60 -2.14
CA SER A 339 -32.52 -7.41 -1.83
C SER A 339 -32.07 -8.77 -1.33
N GLY A 340 -31.89 -8.92 -0.02
CA GLY A 340 -31.68 -10.22 0.59
C GLY A 340 -31.12 -10.10 1.99
N ALA A 341 -31.90 -10.48 3.01
CA ALA A 341 -31.47 -10.54 4.41
C ALA A 341 -30.22 -11.43 4.52
N VAL A 342 -29.13 -11.03 5.19
CA VAL A 342 -28.98 -10.74 6.62
C VAL A 342 -27.68 -9.95 6.79
N PHE A 343 -27.75 -8.63 6.92
CA PHE A 343 -26.86 -7.71 7.65
C PHE A 343 -27.37 -6.30 7.34
N THR A 344 -28.28 -5.80 8.17
CA THR A 344 -28.73 -4.41 8.06
C THR A 344 -27.61 -3.51 8.57
N CYS A 345 -27.06 -2.62 7.73
CA CYS A 345 -26.26 -1.47 8.19
C CYS A 345 -27.12 -0.71 9.23
N GLY A 346 -26.84 -0.95 10.51
CA GLY A 346 -27.64 -0.50 11.64
C GLY A 346 -27.24 0.90 12.06
N THR A 347 -28.24 1.74 12.37
CA THR A 347 -28.07 3.09 12.93
C THR A 347 -27.16 3.03 14.17
N PRO A 348 -26.22 3.97 14.37
CA PRO A 348 -25.30 3.92 15.50
C PRO A 348 -26.07 3.98 16.81
N GLY A 349 -26.05 2.87 17.54
CA GLY A 349 -26.56 2.79 18.90
C GLY A 349 -25.66 3.60 19.81
N ILE A 350 -26.07 4.82 20.15
CA ILE A 350 -25.46 5.62 21.20
C ILE A 350 -25.61 4.84 22.51
N ALA A 351 -24.52 4.28 23.02
CA ALA A 351 -24.45 3.77 24.38
C ALA A 351 -24.49 4.97 25.34
N ALA A 352 -25.46 4.94 26.26
CA ALA A 352 -25.64 5.91 27.34
C ALA A 352 -24.84 5.52 28.59
#